data_AF-A0A5C8L8B6-F1
#
_entry.id   AF-A0A5C8L8B6-F1
#
_cell.length_a   1.000
_cell.length_b   1.000
_cell.length_c   1.000
_cell.angle_alpha   90.00
_cell.angle_beta   90.00
_cell.angle_gamma   90.00
#
_symmetry.space_group_name_H-M   'P 1'
#
loop_
_entity.id
_entity.type
_entity.pdbx_description
1 polymer ?
#
loop_
_entity_poly.entity_id
_entity_poly.type
_entity_poly.pdbx_seq_one_letter_code
_entity_poly.pdbx_strand_id
1 'polypeptide(L)'
;MIVQWTETVRSRFQQMKSDHFTQQETIDYKISLLHRVEQKVVHMGTIMPSREYRNTYYCMVDRYVVSYKVLDQGERNVIASFKQVAMKRNF
;
A
#
# COMPACT_ATOMS: atom_id res chain seq x y z
N MET A 1 5.72 13.13 9.82
CA MET A 1 4.65 12.11 9.71
C MET A 1 5.29 10.78 9.36
N ILE A 2 5.09 9.75 10.18
CA ILE A 2 5.75 8.44 10.08
C ILE A 2 4.81 7.45 9.38
N VAL A 3 5.30 6.74 8.35
CA VAL A 3 4.57 5.62 7.74
C VAL A 3 5.12 4.31 8.28
N GLN A 4 4.26 3.47 8.85
CA GLN A 4 4.63 2.18 9.40
C GLN A 4 3.93 1.07 8.64
N TRP A 5 4.70 0.10 8.18
CA TRP A 5 4.19 -1.12 7.57
C TRP A 5 4.08 -2.18 8.66
N THR A 6 2.89 -2.75 8.84
CA THR A 6 2.73 -3.91 9.74
C THR A 6 3.56 -5.09 9.24
N GLU A 7 4.01 -5.96 10.15
CA GLU A 7 4.85 -7.11 9.81
C GLU A 7 4.23 -7.98 8.71
N THR A 8 2.91 -8.20 8.82
CA THR A 8 2.14 -8.97 7.84
C THR A 8 2.20 -8.35 6.45
N VAL A 9 2.09 -7.02 6.36
CA VAL A 9 2.14 -6.32 5.07
C VAL A 9 3.56 -6.33 4.51
N ARG A 10 4.57 -6.11 5.37
CA ARG A 10 5.98 -6.17 4.99
C ARG A 10 6.35 -7.53 4.40
N SER A 11 5.94 -8.62 5.06
CA SER A 11 6.17 -9.99 4.59
C SER A 11 5.53 -10.23 3.21
N ARG A 12 4.26 -9.81 3.01
CA ARG A 12 3.59 -9.91 1.71
C ARG A 12 4.27 -9.10 0.61
N PHE A 13 4.72 -7.88 0.95
CA PHE A 13 5.44 -7.03 0.01
C PHE A 13 6.77 -7.67 -0.42
N GLN A 14 7.51 -8.27 0.52
CA GLN A 14 8.74 -8.98 0.23
C GLN A 14 8.53 -10.19 -0.69
N GLN A 15 7.41 -10.89 -0.55
CA GLN A 15 7.06 -12.04 -1.39
C GLN A 15 6.61 -11.67 -2.80
N MET A 16 6.45 -10.38 -3.12
CA MET A 16 6.14 -9.96 -4.48
C MET A 16 7.23 -10.38 -5.46
N LYS A 17 6.80 -11.08 -6.52
CA LYS A 17 7.59 -11.53 -7.66
C LYS A 17 6.89 -11.13 -8.95
N SER A 18 7.64 -11.10 -10.04
CA SER A 18 7.12 -10.95 -11.39
C SER A 18 7.55 -12.14 -12.22
N ASP A 19 6.62 -12.70 -12.99
CA ASP A 19 6.92 -13.75 -13.99
C ASP A 19 7.40 -13.14 -15.32
N HIS A 20 7.28 -11.80 -15.47
CA HIS A 20 7.56 -11.08 -16.72
C HIS A 20 8.83 -10.23 -16.67
N PHE A 21 9.40 -10.00 -15.48
CA PHE A 21 10.54 -9.10 -15.28
C PHE A 21 11.69 -9.85 -14.61
N THR A 22 12.91 -9.38 -14.84
CA THR A 22 14.08 -9.86 -14.14
C THR A 22 14.00 -9.57 -12.63
N GLN A 23 14.85 -10.23 -11.85
CA GLN A 23 14.93 -9.97 -10.41
C GLN A 23 15.31 -8.52 -10.11
N GLN A 24 16.26 -7.95 -10.84
CA GLN A 24 16.69 -6.57 -10.67
C GLN A 24 15.55 -5.59 -10.94
N GLU A 25 14.87 -5.73 -12.08
CA GLU A 25 13.70 -4.88 -12.41
C GLU A 25 12.58 -5.03 -11.37
N THR A 26 12.39 -6.22 -10.83
CA THR A 26 11.41 -6.47 -9.76
C THR A 26 11.81 -5.76 -8.46
N ILE A 27 13.10 -5.73 -8.12
CA ILE A 27 13.62 -5.00 -6.95
C ILE A 27 13.44 -3.50 -7.15
N ASP A 28 13.83 -2.96 -8.30
CA ASP A 28 13.71 -1.54 -8.62
C ASP A 28 12.24 -1.10 -8.59
N TYR A 29 11.35 -1.92 -9.14
CA TYR A 29 9.91 -1.70 -9.06
C TYR A 29 9.41 -1.70 -7.62
N LYS A 30 9.85 -2.63 -6.77
CA LYS A 30 9.47 -2.67 -5.36
C LYS A 30 9.95 -1.43 -4.61
N ILE A 31 11.18 -0.97 -4.82
CA ILE A 31 11.68 0.27 -4.20
C ILE A 31 10.82 1.47 -4.61
N SER A 32 10.55 1.62 -5.91
CA SER A 32 9.69 2.68 -6.42
C SER A 32 8.26 2.60 -5.87
N LEU A 33 7.69 1.40 -5.80
CA LEU A 33 6.35 1.18 -5.28
C LEU A 33 6.25 1.53 -3.80
N LEU A 34 7.25 1.17 -2.99
CA LEU A 34 7.30 1.50 -1.57
C LEU A 34 7.25 3.03 -1.38
N HIS A 35 8.13 3.77 -2.05
CA HIS A 35 8.14 5.23 -1.94
C HIS A 35 6.82 5.87 -2.38
N ARG A 36 6.24 5.39 -3.49
CA ARG A 36 4.96 5.90 -3.99
C ARG A 36 3.81 5.63 -3.02
N VAL A 37 3.80 4.46 -2.37
CA VAL A 37 2.80 4.14 -1.35
C VAL A 37 2.92 5.08 -0.16
N GLU A 38 4.12 5.26 0.38
CA GLU A 38 4.33 6.11 1.55
C GLU A 38 3.95 7.57 1.28
N GLN A 39 4.40 8.11 0.13
CA GLN A 39 4.04 9.46 -0.31
C GLN A 39 2.53 9.60 -0.50
N LYS A 40 1.87 8.62 -1.12
CA LYS A 40 0.43 8.67 -1.35
C LYS A 40 -0.35 8.61 -0.04
N VAL A 41 0.04 7.76 0.90
CA VAL A 41 -0.59 7.66 2.22
C VAL A 41 -0.47 8.99 2.98
N VAL A 42 0.71 9.60 2.97
CA VAL A 42 0.96 10.90 3.60
C VAL A 42 0.10 11.99 2.98
N HIS A 43 0.08 12.07 1.64
CA HIS A 43 -0.69 13.08 0.91
C HIS A 43 -2.20 12.91 1.06
N MET A 44 -2.68 11.66 1.05
CA MET A 44 -4.11 11.37 1.14
C MET A 44 -4.66 11.59 2.54
N GLY A 45 -3.87 11.43 3.60
CA GLY A 45 -4.31 11.64 4.98
C GLY A 45 -5.63 10.92 5.26
N THR A 46 -6.68 11.68 5.56
CA THR A 46 -8.03 11.17 5.87
C THR A 46 -9.05 11.34 4.74
N ILE A 47 -8.63 11.66 3.52
CA ILE A 47 -9.50 12.03 2.39
C ILE A 47 -10.46 10.91 1.96
N MET A 48 -10.02 9.65 2.00
CA MET A 48 -10.84 8.50 1.59
C MET A 48 -11.09 7.52 2.74
N PRO A 49 -12.08 7.80 3.62
CA PRO A 49 -12.43 6.92 4.71
C PRO A 49 -13.14 5.65 4.22
N SER A 50 -12.89 4.55 4.94
CA SER A 50 -13.62 3.30 4.80
C SER A 50 -15.06 3.44 5.27
N ARG A 51 -16.00 2.86 4.52
CA ARG A 51 -17.39 2.72 4.96
C ARG A 51 -17.59 1.56 5.92
N GLU A 52 -16.74 0.54 5.85
CA GLU A 52 -16.89 -0.72 6.59
C GLU A 52 -16.04 -0.73 7.87
N TYR A 53 -14.88 -0.08 7.86
CA TYR A 53 -13.92 -0.14 8.96
C TYR A 53 -13.66 1.24 9.53
N ARG A 54 -14.16 1.49 10.75
CA ARG A 54 -13.95 2.77 11.44
C ARG A 54 -12.47 3.14 11.53
N ASN A 55 -12.15 4.42 11.33
CA ASN A 55 -10.79 4.99 11.35
C ASN A 55 -9.81 4.32 10.38
N THR A 56 -10.31 3.69 9.32
CA THR A 56 -9.49 3.13 8.25
C THR A 56 -9.69 3.97 6.99
N TYR A 57 -8.62 4.19 6.27
CA TYR A 57 -8.59 4.97 5.03
C TYR A 57 -7.93 4.16 3.94
N TYR A 58 -8.21 4.50 2.68
CA TYR A 58 -7.66 3.80 1.54
C TYR A 58 -7.01 4.74 0.53
N CYS A 59 -6.05 4.21 -0.21
CA CYS A 59 -5.61 4.79 -1.46
C CYS A 59 -5.29 3.68 -2.47
N MET A 60 -5.30 4.04 -3.75
CA MET A 60 -4.84 3.17 -4.82
C MET A 60 -3.48 3.65 -5.31
N VAL A 61 -2.55 2.73 -5.45
CA VAL A 61 -1.21 2.97 -6.03
C VAL A 61 -0.92 1.84 -7.01
N ASP A 62 -0.73 2.20 -8.28
CA ASP A 62 -0.74 1.26 -9.40
C ASP A 62 -1.97 0.34 -9.34
N ARG A 63 -1.72 -0.96 -9.26
CA ARG A 63 -2.71 -2.04 -9.16
C ARG A 63 -2.98 -2.48 -7.73
N TYR A 64 -2.56 -1.71 -6.72
CA TYR A 64 -2.69 -2.08 -5.32
C TYR A 64 -3.66 -1.15 -4.58
N VAL A 65 -4.58 -1.76 -3.84
CA VAL A 65 -5.37 -1.08 -2.81
C VAL A 65 -4.58 -1.15 -1.50
N VAL A 66 -4.29 0.01 -0.96
CA VAL A 66 -3.58 0.18 0.31
C VAL A 66 -4.58 0.67 1.33
N SER A 67 -4.65 0.00 2.48
CA SER A 67 -5.47 0.43 3.61
C SER A 67 -4.60 0.79 4.79
N TYR A 68 -4.87 1.92 5.42
CA TYR A 68 -4.09 2.41 6.54
C TYR A 68 -4.96 3.06 7.60
N LYS A 69 -4.42 3.15 8.81
CA LYS A 69 -5.02 3.88 9.93
C LYS A 69 -4.16 5.10 10.24
N VAL A 70 -4.83 6.20 10.54
CA VAL A 70 -4.20 7.42 11.04
C VAL A 70 -4.27 7.38 12.56
N LEU A 71 -3.12 7.38 13.23
CA LEU A 71 -2.95 7.31 14.68
C LEU A 71 -2.23 8.55 15.19
N ASP A 72 -2.16 8.69 16.52
CA ASP A 72 -1.40 9.76 17.19
C ASP A 72 -1.75 11.15 16.63
N GLN A 73 -3.05 11.42 16.47
CA GLN A 73 -3.59 12.70 15.94
C GLN A 73 -3.08 13.09 14.54
N GLY A 74 -2.62 12.13 13.73
CA GLY A 74 -2.09 12.40 12.39
C GLY A 74 -0.57 12.28 12.29
N GLU A 75 0.13 11.98 13.37
CA GLU A 75 1.59 11.85 13.31
C GLU A 75 2.05 10.53 12.68
N ARG A 76 1.19 9.50 12.73
CA ARG A 76 1.52 8.14 12.30
C ARG A 76 0.45 7.54 11.39
N ASN A 77 0.89 7.04 10.24
CA ASN A 77 0.06 6.27 9.32
C ASN A 77 0.50 4.80 9.34
N VAL A 78 -0.37 3.90 9.78
CA VAL A 78 -0.08 2.46 9.87
C VAL A 78 -0.75 1.72 8.72
N ILE A 79 0.03 1.21 7.78
CA ILE A 79 -0.46 0.39 6.66
C ILE A 79 -0.82 -1.00 7.19
N ALA A 80 -2.13 -1.28 7.18
CA ALA A 80 -2.74 -2.51 7.68
C ALA A 80 -3.05 -3.53 6.58
N SER A 81 -3.14 -3.09 5.32
CA SER A 81 -3.35 -3.99 4.18
C SER A 81 -2.75 -3.44 2.90
N PHE A 82 -2.26 -4.35 2.08
CA PHE A 82 -1.73 -4.10 0.74
C PHE A 82 -2.20 -5.26 -0.14
N LYS A 83 -3.14 -4.98 -1.05
CA LYS A 83 -3.80 -6.01 -1.86
C LYS A 83 -3.75 -5.62 -3.32
N GLN A 84 -3.34 -6.56 -4.17
CA GLN A 84 -3.46 -6.39 -5.61
C GLN A 84 -4.93 -6.46 -6.02
N VAL A 85 -5.37 -5.51 -6.83
CA VAL A 85 -6.69 -5.54 -7.45
C VAL A 85 -6.70 -6.68 -8.46
N ALA A 86 -7.67 -7.59 -8.32
CA ALA A 86 -7.92 -8.59 -9.34
C ALA A 86 -8.42 -7.88 -10.61
N MET A 87 -7.57 -7.75 -11.62
CA MET A 87 -8.04 -7.40 -12.96
C MET A 87 -8.84 -8.58 -13.50
N LYS A 88 -10.14 -8.39 -13.75
CA LYS A 88 -10.90 -9.34 -14.57
C LYS A 88 -10.21 -9.41 -15.93
N ARG A 89 -9.70 -10.59 -16.29
CA ARG A 89 -9.31 -10.88 -17.67
C ARG A 89 -10.61 -10.98 -18.45
N ASN A 90 -11.00 -9.91 -19.14
CA ASN A 90 -11.97 -10.02 -20.21
C ASN A 90 -11.23 -10.72 -21.36
N PHE A 91 -11.43 -12.03 -21.48
CA PHE A 91 -11.09 -12.80 -22.68
C PHE A 91 -12.18 -12.60 -23.72
#